data_AF-A0A9X6BKG9-F1
#
_entry.id   AF-A0A9X6BKG9-F1
#
_cell.length_a   1.000
_cell.length_b   1.000
_cell.length_c   1.000
_cell.angle_alpha   90.00
_cell.angle_beta   90.00
_cell.angle_gamma   90.00
#
_symmetry.space_group_name_H-M   'P 1'
#
loop_
_entity.id
_entity.type
_entity.pdbx_description
1 polymer ?
#
loop_
_entity_poly.entity_id
_entity_poly.type
_entity_poly.pdbx_seq_one_letter_code
_entity_poly.pdbx_strand_id
1 'polypeptide(L)'
;MVALQQRSIDAIGDQEHALLAAWLESSLGSDARLSRQEFEAQAGEFLRLLVASLKHDGSSLDSAEWSEVRRFLENLSRDRATRGFDSQETANFIFSLKRVLFALVQRQYASRPEELGQQLWALSELLDRLGLYTVKVFQKTREDIIVRQQEEMLELSTPVVKLWEGVLALPMIGTLDSQRTQVVMESLLQRIVDTGSEIAIIDITGVPTVDTLVAQHLLKTVTAIRLMGADAIISGVRPQIAQTIVHLGLDLQGIVTKANLADALALALKRTGVAVSRAD
;
A
#
# COMPACT_ATOMS: atom_id res chain seq x y z
N MET A 1 0.58 -26.73 27.48
CA MET A 1 0.43 -25.26 27.51
C MET A 1 -0.30 -24.93 28.79
N VAL A 2 0.26 -24.07 29.63
CA VAL A 2 -0.40 -23.74 30.92
C VAL A 2 -1.54 -22.79 30.61
N ALA A 3 -2.77 -23.19 30.90
CA ALA A 3 -3.94 -22.34 30.73
C ALA A 3 -4.09 -21.40 31.93
N LEU A 4 -4.70 -20.23 31.69
CA LEU A 4 -5.17 -19.39 32.79
C LEU A 4 -6.26 -20.15 33.56
N GLN A 5 -6.15 -20.16 34.88
CA GLN A 5 -7.16 -20.73 35.75
C GLN A 5 -8.39 -19.82 35.80
N GLN A 6 -9.57 -20.40 36.05
CA GLN A 6 -10.83 -19.67 36.19
C GLN A 6 -10.73 -18.52 37.19
N ARG A 7 -10.01 -18.72 38.32
CA ARG A 7 -9.75 -17.66 39.30
C ARG A 7 -9.07 -16.43 38.70
N SER A 8 -8.09 -16.61 37.82
CA SER A 8 -7.42 -15.50 37.14
C SER A 8 -8.37 -14.80 36.19
N ILE A 9 -9.16 -15.57 35.43
CA ILE A 9 -10.14 -15.05 34.47
C ILE A 9 -11.21 -14.22 35.19
N ASP A 10 -11.77 -14.76 36.28
CA ASP A 10 -12.75 -14.08 37.13
C ASP A 10 -12.15 -12.81 37.74
N ALA A 11 -10.93 -12.87 38.27
CA ALA A 11 -10.26 -11.70 38.84
C ALA A 11 -10.02 -10.58 37.81
N ILE A 12 -9.75 -10.92 36.54
CA ILE A 12 -9.60 -9.94 35.46
C ILE A 12 -10.97 -9.32 35.13
N GLY A 13 -12.03 -10.14 35.04
CA GLY A 13 -13.38 -9.67 34.76
C GLY A 13 -13.96 -8.81 35.89
N ASP A 14 -13.83 -9.23 37.14
CA ASP A 14 -14.39 -8.54 38.31
C ASP A 14 -13.71 -7.19 38.57
N GLN A 15 -12.47 -7.02 38.10
CA GLN A 15 -11.68 -5.81 38.32
C GLN A 15 -11.44 -4.99 37.05
N GLU A 16 -12.24 -5.19 36.00
CA GLU A 16 -12.07 -4.53 34.70
C GLU A 16 -11.87 -3.01 34.81
N HIS A 17 -12.71 -2.33 35.59
CA HIS A 17 -12.62 -0.88 35.81
C HIS A 17 -11.31 -0.46 36.51
N ALA A 18 -10.88 -1.20 37.52
CA ALA A 18 -9.65 -0.92 38.24
C ALA A 18 -8.41 -1.19 37.37
N LEU A 19 -8.47 -2.25 36.55
CA LEU A 19 -7.43 -2.56 35.57
C LEU A 19 -7.32 -1.47 34.51
N LEU A 20 -8.44 -0.98 33.97
CA LEU A 20 -8.45 0.10 33.00
C LEU A 20 -7.84 1.39 33.58
N ALA A 21 -8.23 1.78 34.80
CA ALA A 21 -7.67 2.95 35.47
C ALA A 21 -6.16 2.82 35.68
N ALA A 22 -5.70 1.67 36.20
CA ALA A 22 -4.27 1.40 36.38
C ALA A 22 -3.52 1.35 35.04
N TRP A 23 -4.14 0.82 33.98
CA TRP A 23 -3.54 0.76 32.65
C TRP A 23 -3.37 2.16 32.06
N LEU A 24 -4.37 3.03 32.20
CA LEU A 24 -4.29 4.44 31.80
C LEU A 24 -3.14 5.15 32.51
N GLU A 25 -3.06 5.06 33.84
CA GLU A 25 -1.95 5.64 34.60
C GLU A 25 -0.59 5.12 34.16
N SER A 26 -0.53 3.84 33.82
CA SER A 26 0.69 3.15 33.41
C SER A 26 1.18 3.52 32.00
N SER A 27 0.28 4.01 31.16
CA SER A 27 0.49 4.29 29.72
C SER A 27 0.51 5.79 29.40
N LEU A 28 0.21 6.66 30.37
CA LEU A 28 0.32 8.10 30.25
C LEU A 28 1.79 8.52 30.17
N GLY A 29 2.27 8.81 28.95
CA GLY A 29 3.56 9.49 28.76
C GLY A 29 4.30 9.30 27.43
N SER A 30 3.84 8.48 26.48
CA SER A 30 4.73 8.07 25.37
C SER A 30 4.46 8.67 23.99
N ASP A 31 3.28 9.21 23.68
CA ASP A 31 3.01 9.64 22.29
C ASP A 31 1.90 10.70 22.15
N ALA A 32 2.21 11.83 21.52
CA ALA A 32 1.28 12.95 21.31
C ALA A 32 0.23 12.69 20.22
N ARG A 33 0.37 11.61 19.43
CA ARG A 33 -0.54 11.25 18.33
C ARG A 33 -1.86 10.64 18.77
N LEU A 34 -2.01 10.30 20.06
CA LEU A 34 -3.22 9.72 20.63
C LEU A 34 -3.72 10.53 21.81
N SER A 35 -5.00 10.88 21.79
CA SER A 35 -5.64 11.48 22.95
C SER A 35 -5.86 10.44 24.05
N ARG A 36 -5.89 10.91 25.30
CA ARG A 36 -6.21 10.06 26.46
C ARG A 36 -7.58 9.37 26.30
N GLN A 37 -8.56 10.09 25.77
CA GLN A 37 -9.92 9.58 25.57
C GLN A 37 -9.97 8.45 24.54
N GLU A 38 -9.23 8.58 23.43
CA GLU A 38 -9.11 7.50 22.43
C GLU A 38 -8.46 6.26 23.02
N PHE A 39 -7.35 6.43 23.76
CA PHE A 39 -6.67 5.31 24.41
C PHE A 39 -7.59 4.62 25.42
N GLU A 40 -8.31 5.37 26.25
CA GLU A 40 -9.27 4.84 27.22
C GLU A 40 -10.39 4.03 26.54
N ALA A 41 -10.96 4.54 25.46
CA ALA A 41 -11.98 3.82 24.69
C ALA A 41 -11.44 2.50 24.13
N GLN A 42 -10.26 2.52 23.51
CA GLN A 42 -9.62 1.34 22.93
C GLN A 42 -9.19 0.31 23.99
N ALA A 43 -8.61 0.78 25.09
CA ALA A 43 -8.20 -0.06 26.22
C ALA A 43 -9.42 -0.73 26.89
N GLY A 44 -10.50 0.03 27.10
CA GLY A 44 -11.73 -0.51 27.67
C GLY A 44 -12.41 -1.52 26.75
N GLU A 45 -12.49 -1.24 25.45
CA GLU A 45 -13.01 -2.19 24.47
C GLU A 45 -12.17 -3.48 24.44
N PHE A 46 -10.84 -3.35 24.37
CA PHE A 46 -9.94 -4.49 24.35
C PHE A 46 -10.08 -5.37 25.60
N LEU A 47 -10.13 -4.77 26.80
CA LEU A 47 -10.31 -5.53 28.04
C LEU A 47 -11.62 -6.32 28.04
N ARG A 48 -12.73 -5.72 27.61
CA ARG A 48 -14.02 -6.42 27.50
C ARG A 48 -13.95 -7.62 26.55
N LEU A 49 -13.37 -7.41 25.36
CA LEU A 49 -13.21 -8.47 24.36
C LEU A 49 -12.29 -9.59 24.87
N LEU A 50 -11.18 -9.22 25.52
CA LEU A 50 -10.24 -10.16 26.12
C LEU A 50 -10.92 -11.01 27.19
N VAL A 51 -11.64 -10.40 28.13
CA VAL A 51 -12.37 -11.13 29.18
C VAL A 51 -13.44 -12.04 28.59
N ALA A 52 -14.17 -11.58 27.57
CA ALA A 52 -15.17 -12.40 26.90
C ALA A 52 -14.54 -13.64 26.25
N SER A 53 -13.43 -13.48 25.52
CA SER A 53 -12.71 -14.59 24.89
C SER A 53 -12.09 -15.55 25.93
N LEU A 54 -11.57 -15.02 27.04
CA LEU A 54 -10.95 -15.82 28.11
C LEU A 54 -11.94 -16.71 28.87
N LYS A 55 -13.23 -16.36 28.90
CA LYS A 55 -14.28 -17.20 29.52
C LYS A 55 -14.57 -18.48 28.73
N HIS A 56 -14.10 -18.55 27.48
CA HIS A 56 -14.18 -19.75 26.66
C HIS A 56 -12.85 -20.51 26.72
N ASP A 57 -12.91 -21.84 26.67
CA ASP A 57 -11.77 -22.77 26.80
C ASP A 57 -10.82 -22.76 25.56
N GLY A 58 -10.85 -21.67 24.79
CA GLY A 58 -10.12 -21.49 23.54
C GLY A 58 -8.66 -21.15 23.81
N SER A 59 -7.80 -22.16 23.92
CA SER A 59 -6.36 -21.99 24.10
C SER A 59 -5.63 -21.43 22.86
N SER A 60 -6.31 -21.37 21.71
CA SER A 60 -5.74 -20.91 20.45
C SER A 60 -6.33 -19.56 20.03
N LEU A 61 -5.44 -18.60 19.74
CA LEU A 61 -5.82 -17.32 19.15
C LEU A 61 -6.49 -17.44 17.78
N ASP A 62 -6.41 -18.60 17.10
CA ASP A 62 -7.01 -18.82 15.77
C ASP A 62 -8.47 -19.31 15.85
N SER A 63 -8.96 -19.65 17.05
CA SER A 63 -10.33 -20.13 17.25
C SER A 63 -11.39 -19.04 17.03
N ALA A 64 -12.67 -19.42 16.95
CA ALA A 64 -13.77 -18.51 16.64
C ALA A 64 -14.03 -17.50 17.78
N GLU A 65 -13.76 -17.92 19.00
CA GLU A 65 -13.94 -17.18 20.25
C GLU A 65 -13.02 -15.97 20.36
N TRP A 66 -11.90 -15.98 19.63
CA TRP A 66 -10.93 -14.88 19.56
C TRP A 66 -11.11 -13.98 18.33
N SER A 67 -12.12 -14.23 17.50
CA SER A 67 -12.34 -13.48 16.26
C SER A 67 -12.55 -11.98 16.48
N GLU A 68 -13.26 -11.59 17.54
CA GLU A 68 -13.48 -10.18 17.90
C GLU A 68 -12.20 -9.51 18.39
N VAL A 69 -11.39 -10.20 19.20
CA VAL A 69 -10.06 -9.71 19.62
C VAL A 69 -9.15 -9.53 18.41
N ARG A 70 -9.10 -10.51 17.49
CA ARG A 70 -8.33 -10.41 16.25
C ARG A 70 -8.77 -9.21 15.41
N ARG A 71 -10.08 -9.04 15.20
CA ARG A 71 -10.64 -7.90 14.46
C ARG A 71 -10.30 -6.56 15.10
N PHE A 72 -10.37 -6.48 16.43
CA PHE A 72 -9.94 -5.29 17.16
C PHE A 72 -8.47 -4.96 16.89
N LEU A 73 -7.57 -5.95 17.00
CA LEU A 73 -6.13 -5.76 16.73
C LEU A 73 -5.85 -5.41 15.27
N GLU A 74 -6.62 -5.95 14.33
CA GLU A 74 -6.56 -5.57 12.91
C GLU A 74 -6.94 -4.10 12.70
N ASN A 75 -8.03 -3.65 13.31
CA ASN A 75 -8.45 -2.26 13.22
C ASN A 75 -7.46 -1.31 13.91
N LEU A 76 -6.95 -1.69 15.09
CA LEU A 76 -5.92 -0.94 15.80
C LEU A 76 -4.67 -0.79 14.93
N SER A 77 -4.12 -1.89 14.42
CA SER A 77 -2.93 -1.87 13.58
C SER A 77 -3.11 -1.05 12.31
N ARG A 78 -4.29 -1.09 11.68
CA ARG A 78 -4.61 -0.27 10.50
C ARG A 78 -4.65 1.21 10.82
N ASP A 79 -5.34 1.60 11.89
CA ASP A 79 -5.38 3.00 12.35
C ASP A 79 -3.97 3.51 12.64
N ARG A 80 -3.17 2.75 13.40
CA ARG A 80 -1.79 3.10 13.72
C ARG A 80 -0.89 3.22 12.48
N ALA A 81 -1.02 2.31 11.51
CA ALA A 81 -0.25 2.37 10.27
C ALA A 81 -0.55 3.67 9.48
N THR A 82 -1.82 4.07 9.40
CA THR A 82 -2.21 5.31 8.69
C THR A 82 -1.77 6.58 9.41
N ARG A 83 -1.64 6.56 10.74
CA ARG A 83 -1.16 7.68 11.57
C ARG A 83 0.37 7.73 11.71
N GLY A 84 1.09 6.87 11.01
CA GLY A 84 2.56 6.88 10.96
C GLY A 84 3.27 6.29 12.18
N PHE A 85 2.59 5.48 12.98
CA PHE A 85 3.23 4.70 14.03
C PHE A 85 4.16 3.63 13.43
N ASP A 86 5.01 3.06 14.26
CA ASP A 86 5.74 1.83 13.95
C ASP A 86 5.12 0.58 14.60
N SER A 87 5.66 -0.60 14.27
CA SER A 87 5.18 -1.87 14.78
C SER A 87 5.41 -2.04 16.28
N GLN A 88 6.48 -1.47 16.82
CA GLN A 88 6.82 -1.56 18.24
C GLN A 88 5.88 -0.68 19.07
N GLU A 89 5.63 0.55 18.62
CA GLU A 89 4.67 1.48 19.23
C GLU A 89 3.26 0.88 19.24
N THR A 90 2.87 0.21 18.16
CA THR A 90 1.57 -0.49 18.08
C THR A 90 1.51 -1.66 19.05
N ALA A 91 2.54 -2.51 19.12
CA ALA A 91 2.59 -3.66 20.03
C ALA A 91 2.69 -3.27 21.51
N ASN A 92 3.28 -2.10 21.81
CA ASN A 92 3.35 -1.55 23.16
C ASN A 92 1.98 -1.33 23.80
N PHE A 93 0.93 -1.13 22.99
CA PHE A 93 -0.45 -1.16 23.50
C PHE A 93 -0.69 -2.47 24.27
N ILE A 94 -0.47 -3.63 23.66
CA ILE A 94 -0.65 -4.93 24.33
C ILE A 94 0.36 -5.15 25.45
N PHE A 95 1.64 -4.84 25.23
CA PHE A 95 2.67 -5.12 26.23
C PHE A 95 2.56 -4.24 27.48
N SER A 96 2.01 -3.03 27.38
CA SER A 96 1.78 -2.17 28.55
C SER A 96 0.77 -2.76 29.53
N LEU A 97 -0.17 -3.61 29.06
CA LEU A 97 -1.11 -4.33 29.91
C LEU A 97 -0.43 -5.36 30.84
N LYS A 98 0.78 -5.82 30.47
CA LYS A 98 1.54 -6.82 31.24
C LYS A 98 1.77 -6.40 32.68
N ARG A 99 2.14 -5.14 32.91
CA ARG A 99 2.40 -4.61 34.26
C ARG A 99 1.16 -4.69 35.16
N VAL A 100 0.00 -4.33 34.61
CA VAL A 100 -1.25 -4.27 35.36
C VAL A 100 -1.77 -5.67 35.69
N LEU A 101 -1.78 -6.56 34.70
CA LEU A 101 -2.25 -7.94 34.91
C LEU A 101 -1.30 -8.75 35.80
N PHE A 102 0.01 -8.51 35.72
CA PHE A 102 0.98 -9.18 36.60
C PHE A 102 0.76 -8.78 38.06
N ALA A 103 0.53 -7.50 38.34
CA ALA A 103 0.22 -7.03 39.68
C ALA A 103 -1.08 -7.65 40.24
N LEU A 104 -2.11 -7.80 39.39
CA LEU A 104 -3.35 -8.47 39.75
C LEU A 104 -3.10 -9.93 40.14
N VAL A 105 -2.42 -10.70 39.28
CA VAL A 105 -2.13 -12.13 39.52
C VAL A 105 -1.25 -12.32 40.75
N GLN A 106 -0.23 -11.47 40.95
CA GLN A 106 0.62 -11.51 42.15
C GLN A 106 -0.19 -11.35 43.43
N ARG A 107 -1.13 -10.39 43.47
CA ARG A 107 -2.01 -10.21 44.63
C ARG A 107 -2.95 -11.39 44.83
N GLN A 108 -3.50 -11.94 43.75
CA GLN A 108 -4.47 -13.03 43.80
C GLN A 108 -3.87 -14.37 44.26
N TYR A 109 -2.57 -14.59 44.00
CA TYR A 109 -1.85 -15.83 44.31
C TYR A 109 -0.73 -15.63 45.35
N ALA A 110 -0.79 -14.58 46.15
CA ALA A 110 0.25 -14.26 47.15
C ALA A 110 0.55 -15.41 48.14
N SER A 111 -0.45 -16.23 48.46
CA SER A 111 -0.31 -17.40 49.34
C SER A 111 -0.04 -18.72 48.62
N ARG A 112 0.15 -18.69 47.29
CA ARG A 112 0.24 -19.89 46.42
C ARG A 112 1.39 -19.76 45.40
N PRO A 113 2.65 -19.86 45.83
CA PRO A 113 3.81 -19.58 44.99
C PRO A 113 3.93 -20.50 43.76
N GLU A 114 3.54 -21.77 43.88
CA GLU A 114 3.56 -22.73 42.75
C GLU A 114 2.53 -22.36 41.67
N GLU A 115 1.30 -22.01 42.07
CA GLU A 115 0.25 -21.56 41.14
C GLU A 115 0.58 -20.19 40.54
N LEU A 116 1.18 -19.29 41.31
CA LEU A 116 1.59 -17.95 40.85
C LEU A 116 2.51 -18.02 39.63
N GLY A 117 3.55 -18.85 39.67
CA GLY A 117 4.49 -19.02 38.56
C GLY A 117 3.81 -19.52 37.29
N GLN A 118 2.90 -20.49 37.43
CA GLN A 118 2.12 -21.03 36.32
C GLN A 118 1.20 -19.97 35.69
N GLN A 119 0.52 -19.17 36.51
CA GLN A 119 -0.40 -18.14 36.02
C GLN A 119 0.32 -16.96 35.37
N LEU A 120 1.46 -16.52 35.92
CA LEU A 120 2.29 -15.49 35.29
C LEU A 120 2.84 -15.95 33.94
N TRP A 121 3.25 -17.23 33.84
CA TRP A 121 3.70 -17.81 32.58
C TRP A 121 2.59 -17.84 31.53
N ALA A 122 1.42 -18.38 31.89
CA ALA A 122 0.25 -18.45 31.00
C ALA A 122 -0.17 -17.05 30.51
N LEU A 123 -0.16 -16.07 31.41
CA LEU A 123 -0.47 -14.69 31.08
C LEU A 123 0.58 -14.05 30.17
N SER A 124 1.88 -14.30 30.41
CA SER A 124 2.95 -13.83 29.51
C SER A 124 2.76 -14.42 28.12
N GLU A 125 2.57 -15.74 28.02
CA GLU A 125 2.42 -16.43 26.74
C GLU A 125 1.22 -15.88 25.95
N LEU A 126 0.11 -15.60 26.62
CA LEU A 126 -1.05 -14.96 26.00
C LEU A 126 -0.74 -13.56 25.45
N LEU A 127 -0.17 -12.68 26.28
CA LEU A 127 0.16 -11.31 25.88
C LEU A 127 1.21 -11.28 24.77
N ASP A 128 2.20 -12.17 24.83
CA ASP A 128 3.26 -12.29 23.83
C ASP A 128 2.66 -12.72 22.48
N ARG A 129 1.69 -13.65 22.47
CA ARG A 129 0.97 -14.02 21.23
C ARG A 129 0.13 -12.89 20.67
N LEU A 130 -0.60 -12.16 21.52
CA LEU A 130 -1.42 -11.01 21.09
C LEU A 130 -0.52 -9.86 20.56
N GLY A 131 0.60 -9.60 21.21
CA GLY A 131 1.59 -8.62 20.78
C GLY A 131 2.22 -9.00 19.43
N LEU A 132 2.65 -10.25 19.27
CA LEU A 132 3.19 -10.75 18.00
C LEU A 132 2.15 -10.76 16.87
N TYR A 133 0.90 -11.12 17.17
CA TYR A 133 -0.19 -11.02 16.20
C TYR A 133 -0.39 -9.56 15.75
N THR A 134 -0.36 -8.62 16.69
CA THR A 134 -0.46 -7.18 16.40
C THR A 134 0.67 -6.72 15.46
N VAL A 135 1.92 -7.11 15.74
CA VAL A 135 3.09 -6.82 14.88
C VAL A 135 2.90 -7.40 13.48
N LYS A 136 2.52 -8.67 13.38
CA LYS A 136 2.30 -9.36 12.10
C LYS A 136 1.24 -8.65 11.26
N VAL A 137 0.13 -8.29 11.88
CA VAL A 137 -0.98 -7.60 11.20
C VAL A 137 -0.59 -6.17 10.79
N PHE A 138 0.16 -5.46 11.63
CA PHE A 138 0.70 -4.15 11.29
C PHE A 138 1.62 -4.20 10.07
N GLN A 139 2.57 -5.15 10.05
CA GLN A 139 3.50 -5.32 8.92
C GLN A 139 2.73 -5.61 7.62
N LYS A 140 1.82 -6.58 7.66
CA LYS A 140 0.97 -6.89 6.51
C LYS A 140 0.16 -5.68 6.03
N THR A 141 -0.46 -4.94 6.96
CA THR A 141 -1.25 -3.76 6.60
C THR A 141 -0.39 -2.67 5.96
N ARG A 142 0.85 -2.49 6.43
CA ARG A 142 1.79 -1.52 5.86
C ARG A 142 2.29 -1.94 4.48
N GLU A 143 2.55 -3.23 4.28
CA GLU A 143 2.86 -3.80 2.95
C GLU A 143 1.71 -3.58 1.98
N ASP A 144 0.47 -3.90 2.37
CA ASP A 144 -0.73 -3.68 1.56
C ASP A 144 -0.90 -2.20 1.16
N ILE A 145 -0.64 -1.27 2.10
CA ILE A 145 -0.66 0.18 1.81
C ILE A 145 0.42 0.55 0.79
N ILE A 146 1.65 0.05 0.94
CA ILE A 146 2.75 0.34 0.01
C ILE A 146 2.44 -0.17 -1.39
N VAL A 147 1.96 -1.42 -1.52
CA VAL A 147 1.59 -2.02 -2.81
C VAL A 147 0.50 -1.19 -3.48
N ARG A 148 -0.56 -0.85 -2.75
CA ARG A 148 -1.63 -0.02 -3.28
C ARG A 148 -1.14 1.37 -3.72
N GLN A 149 -0.27 2.01 -2.93
CA GLN A 149 0.32 3.30 -3.31
C GLN A 149 1.18 3.17 -4.57
N GLN A 150 1.91 2.08 -4.75
CA GLN A 150 2.66 1.80 -5.97
C GLN A 150 1.73 1.61 -7.18
N GLU A 151 0.64 0.87 -7.03
CA GLU A 151 -0.38 0.69 -8.07
C GLU A 151 -1.03 2.03 -8.45
N GLU A 152 -1.46 2.84 -7.48
CA GLU A 152 -2.01 4.18 -7.71
C GLU A 152 -0.98 5.10 -8.40
N MET A 153 0.30 5.03 -8.00
CA MET A 153 1.38 5.74 -8.69
C MET A 153 1.53 5.28 -10.14
N LEU A 154 1.43 3.98 -10.42
CA LEU A 154 1.51 3.43 -11.78
C LEU A 154 0.33 3.89 -12.65
N GLU A 155 -0.91 3.82 -12.14
CA GLU A 155 -2.11 4.30 -12.83
C GLU A 155 -2.04 5.80 -13.16
N LEU A 156 -1.48 6.60 -12.26
CA LEU A 156 -1.29 8.04 -12.47
C LEU A 156 -0.09 8.37 -13.39
N SER A 157 0.80 7.42 -13.66
CA SER A 157 2.13 7.70 -14.21
C SER A 157 2.20 7.92 -15.72
N THR A 158 1.14 7.65 -16.49
CA THR A 158 1.12 7.86 -17.96
C THR A 158 -0.31 7.99 -18.51
N PRO A 159 -1.02 9.11 -18.27
CA PRO A 159 -2.34 9.31 -18.86
C PRO A 159 -2.22 9.45 -20.38
N VAL A 160 -3.02 8.69 -21.13
CA VAL A 160 -3.23 8.92 -22.56
C VAL A 160 -4.09 10.17 -22.71
N VAL A 161 -3.52 11.24 -23.27
CA VAL A 161 -4.16 12.56 -23.37
C VAL A 161 -4.68 12.78 -24.78
N LYS A 162 -5.93 13.24 -24.92
CA LYS A 162 -6.44 13.73 -26.21
C LYS A 162 -5.90 15.14 -26.46
N LEU A 163 -5.02 15.29 -27.46
CA LEU A 163 -4.46 16.59 -27.84
C LEU A 163 -5.36 17.34 -28.83
N TRP A 164 -6.03 16.59 -29.70
CA TRP A 164 -6.97 17.13 -30.69
C TRP A 164 -8.01 16.07 -31.07
N GLU A 165 -9.01 16.45 -31.86
CA GLU A 165 -9.88 15.47 -32.50
C GLU A 165 -9.07 14.55 -33.41
N GLY A 166 -9.16 13.24 -33.21
CA GLY A 166 -8.37 12.24 -33.93
C GLY A 166 -6.89 12.11 -33.50
N VAL A 167 -6.42 12.85 -32.48
CA VAL A 167 -5.01 12.85 -32.05
C VAL A 167 -4.87 12.59 -30.55
N LEU A 168 -4.21 11.49 -30.20
CA LEU A 168 -3.82 11.15 -28.83
C LEU A 168 -2.32 11.38 -28.61
N ALA A 169 -1.94 11.66 -27.37
CA ALA A 169 -0.55 11.66 -26.93
C ALA A 169 -0.37 10.76 -25.72
N LEU A 170 0.76 10.06 -25.72
CA LEU A 170 1.23 9.21 -24.66
C LEU A 170 2.59 9.73 -24.17
N PRO A 171 2.63 10.56 -23.11
CA PRO A 171 3.86 11.03 -22.52
C PRO A 171 4.52 9.91 -21.70
N MET A 172 5.80 9.67 -21.96
CA MET A 172 6.61 8.66 -21.27
C MET A 172 7.64 9.37 -20.41
N ILE A 173 7.51 9.22 -19.08
CA ILE A 173 8.32 9.93 -18.08
C ILE A 173 9.02 8.91 -17.18
N GLY A 174 10.32 9.09 -16.96
CA GLY A 174 11.10 8.29 -16.03
C GLY A 174 11.66 7.00 -16.66
N THR A 175 11.93 6.00 -15.83
CA THR A 175 12.40 4.69 -16.30
C THR A 175 11.24 3.89 -16.88
N LEU A 176 11.48 3.28 -18.03
CA LEU A 176 10.57 2.34 -18.67
C LEU A 176 10.91 0.94 -18.18
N ASP A 177 10.12 0.41 -17.25
CA ASP A 177 10.11 -1.01 -16.93
C ASP A 177 9.07 -1.76 -17.78
N SER A 178 9.21 -3.08 -17.84
CA SER A 178 8.39 -3.94 -18.71
C SER A 178 6.91 -3.97 -18.30
N GLN A 179 6.60 -3.95 -17.00
CA GLN A 179 5.23 -3.98 -16.49
C GLN A 179 4.49 -2.68 -16.81
N ARG A 180 5.10 -1.54 -16.50
CA ARG A 180 4.55 -0.22 -16.78
C ARG A 180 4.32 -0.04 -18.27
N THR A 181 5.31 -0.39 -19.11
CA THR A 181 5.19 -0.21 -20.56
C THR A 181 4.05 -1.03 -21.16
N GLN A 182 3.77 -2.22 -20.61
CA GLN A 182 2.62 -3.03 -21.03
C GLN A 182 1.28 -2.35 -20.65
N VAL A 183 1.12 -1.92 -19.40
CA VAL A 183 -0.10 -1.22 -18.94
C VAL A 183 -0.36 0.05 -19.77
N VAL A 184 0.71 0.80 -20.05
CA VAL A 184 0.67 2.01 -20.88
C VAL A 184 0.18 1.69 -22.30
N MET A 185 0.75 0.65 -22.92
CA MET A 185 0.38 0.22 -24.26
C MET A 185 -1.09 -0.21 -24.31
N GLU A 186 -1.53 -1.05 -23.37
CA GLU A 186 -2.93 -1.50 -23.28
C GLU A 186 -3.90 -0.31 -23.14
N SER A 187 -3.60 0.65 -22.27
CA SER A 187 -4.40 1.87 -22.11
C SER A 187 -4.46 2.72 -23.39
N LEU A 188 -3.33 2.87 -24.10
CA LEU A 188 -3.28 3.61 -25.37
C LEU A 188 -4.13 2.92 -26.44
N LEU A 189 -3.98 1.60 -26.60
CA LEU A 189 -4.74 0.85 -27.60
C LEU A 189 -6.25 0.91 -27.32
N GLN A 190 -6.65 0.75 -26.05
CA GLN A 190 -8.05 0.91 -25.65
C GLN A 190 -8.56 2.32 -25.99
N ARG A 191 -7.78 3.37 -25.68
CA ARG A 191 -8.19 4.74 -25.94
C ARG A 191 -8.28 5.07 -27.43
N ILE A 192 -7.42 4.50 -28.27
CA ILE A 192 -7.48 4.62 -29.73
C ILE A 192 -8.83 4.10 -30.24
N VAL A 193 -9.28 2.95 -29.74
CA VAL A 193 -10.58 2.36 -30.11
C VAL A 193 -11.73 3.21 -29.62
N ASP A 194 -11.72 3.59 -28.34
CA ASP A 194 -12.80 4.35 -27.71
C ASP A 194 -13.02 5.72 -28.37
N THR A 195 -11.94 6.37 -28.81
CA THR A 195 -12.00 7.71 -29.42
C THR A 195 -11.94 7.71 -30.95
N GLY A 196 -11.72 6.56 -31.59
CA GLY A 196 -11.51 6.46 -33.04
C GLY A 196 -10.32 7.30 -33.53
N SER A 197 -9.25 7.39 -32.73
CA SER A 197 -8.13 8.29 -33.06
C SER A 197 -7.25 7.73 -34.17
N GLU A 198 -7.01 8.52 -35.20
CA GLU A 198 -6.19 8.15 -36.36
C GLU A 198 -4.69 8.28 -36.08
N ILE A 199 -4.29 9.10 -35.10
CA ILE A 199 -2.88 9.37 -34.80
C ILE A 199 -2.61 9.28 -33.30
N ALA A 200 -1.57 8.55 -32.93
CA ALA A 200 -1.01 8.50 -31.59
C ALA A 200 0.44 9.04 -31.57
N ILE A 201 0.70 10.02 -30.71
CA ILE A 201 2.04 10.59 -30.50
C ILE A 201 2.64 9.99 -29.23
N ILE A 202 3.75 9.28 -29.34
CA ILE A 202 4.50 8.73 -28.21
C ILE A 202 5.62 9.71 -27.87
N ASP A 203 5.50 10.41 -26.74
CA ASP A 203 6.48 11.41 -26.33
C ASP A 203 7.50 10.84 -25.34
N ILE A 204 8.71 10.61 -25.83
CA ILE A 204 9.84 10.10 -25.02
C ILE A 204 10.74 11.22 -24.48
N THR A 205 10.27 12.49 -24.49
CA THR A 205 11.05 13.63 -23.99
C THR A 205 11.47 13.47 -22.52
N GLY A 206 10.65 12.77 -21.71
CA GLY A 206 10.88 12.49 -20.30
C GLY A 206 11.70 11.22 -20.00
N VAL A 207 12.21 10.54 -21.02
CA VAL A 207 13.01 9.31 -20.90
C VAL A 207 14.50 9.67 -21.00
N PRO A 208 15.30 9.52 -19.93
CA PRO A 208 16.69 9.99 -19.90
C PRO A 208 17.63 9.15 -20.77
N THR A 209 17.39 7.84 -20.86
CA THR A 209 18.22 6.88 -21.60
C THR A 209 17.34 5.84 -22.27
N VAL A 210 17.67 5.48 -23.51
CA VAL A 210 17.01 4.39 -24.24
C VAL A 210 17.98 3.22 -24.32
N ASP A 211 17.62 2.09 -23.74
CA ASP A 211 18.35 0.83 -23.90
C ASP A 211 17.64 -0.10 -24.91
N THR A 212 18.17 -1.30 -25.09
CA THR A 212 17.59 -2.32 -25.98
C THR A 212 16.16 -2.69 -25.60
N LEU A 213 15.85 -2.81 -24.31
CA LEU A 213 14.55 -3.26 -23.82
C LEU A 213 13.48 -2.18 -24.08
N VAL A 214 13.80 -0.94 -23.73
CA VAL A 214 12.95 0.23 -23.97
C VAL A 214 12.62 0.37 -25.44
N ALA A 215 13.63 0.30 -26.30
CA ALA A 215 13.43 0.49 -27.72
C ALA A 215 12.60 -0.65 -28.35
N GLN A 216 12.77 -1.89 -27.89
CA GLN A 216 11.89 -3.00 -28.28
C GLN A 216 10.44 -2.78 -27.86
N HIS A 217 10.18 -2.29 -26.65
CA HIS A 217 8.82 -2.00 -26.20
C HIS A 217 8.18 -0.86 -26.98
N LEU A 218 8.94 0.20 -27.33
CA LEU A 218 8.46 1.28 -28.19
C LEU A 218 8.06 0.75 -29.58
N LEU A 219 8.90 -0.10 -30.18
CA LEU A 219 8.61 -0.73 -31.47
C LEU A 219 7.37 -1.62 -31.44
N LYS A 220 7.21 -2.43 -30.39
CA LYS A 220 6.00 -3.25 -30.19
C LYS A 220 4.76 -2.37 -30.07
N THR A 221 4.85 -1.28 -29.32
CA THR A 221 3.75 -0.31 -29.15
C THR A 221 3.36 0.32 -30.47
N VAL A 222 4.34 0.81 -31.26
CA VAL A 222 4.09 1.37 -32.60
C VAL A 222 3.44 0.34 -33.54
N THR A 223 3.91 -0.91 -33.49
CA THR A 223 3.34 -2.00 -34.30
C THR A 223 1.88 -2.27 -33.90
N ALA A 224 1.59 -2.33 -32.60
CA ALA A 224 0.25 -2.52 -32.08
C ALA A 224 -0.70 -1.37 -32.49
N ILE A 225 -0.26 -0.11 -32.39
CA ILE A 225 -1.03 1.07 -32.84
C ILE A 225 -1.43 0.93 -34.32
N ARG A 226 -0.49 0.51 -35.18
CA ARG A 226 -0.76 0.27 -36.61
C ARG A 226 -1.75 -0.86 -36.86
N LEU A 227 -1.69 -1.93 -36.07
CA LEU A 227 -2.67 -3.02 -36.14
C LEU A 227 -4.08 -2.56 -35.76
N MET A 228 -4.19 -1.54 -34.90
CA MET A 228 -5.47 -0.89 -34.57
C MET A 228 -5.96 0.09 -35.64
N GLY A 229 -5.22 0.28 -36.73
CA GLY A 229 -5.57 1.19 -37.82
C GLY A 229 -5.18 2.65 -37.58
N ALA A 230 -4.35 2.94 -36.58
CA ALA A 230 -3.84 4.27 -36.29
C ALA A 230 -2.36 4.43 -36.69
N ASP A 231 -1.97 5.66 -37.03
CA ASP A 231 -0.60 6.05 -37.28
C ASP A 231 0.12 6.42 -35.98
N ALA A 232 1.41 6.08 -35.88
CA ALA A 232 2.24 6.43 -34.73
C ALA A 232 3.32 7.46 -35.11
N ILE A 233 3.51 8.46 -34.25
CA ILE A 233 4.61 9.44 -34.32
C ILE A 233 5.39 9.39 -33.00
N ILE A 234 6.71 9.29 -33.06
CA ILE A 234 7.57 9.37 -31.86
C ILE A 234 8.12 10.79 -31.74
N SER A 235 7.89 11.46 -30.60
CA SER A 235 8.48 12.76 -30.28
C SER A 235 9.55 12.66 -29.19
N GLY A 236 10.44 13.63 -29.10
CA GLY A 236 11.48 13.67 -28.08
C GLY A 236 12.77 12.92 -28.47
N VAL A 237 12.95 12.58 -29.76
CA VAL A 237 14.16 11.89 -30.24
C VAL A 237 15.35 12.86 -30.27
N ARG A 238 16.14 12.87 -29.20
CA ARG A 238 17.38 13.66 -29.07
C ARG A 238 18.54 12.98 -29.82
N PRO A 239 19.63 13.70 -30.18
CA PRO A 239 20.78 13.11 -30.87
C PRO A 239 21.37 11.86 -30.21
N GLN A 240 21.46 11.85 -28.88
CA GLN A 240 21.94 10.70 -28.10
C GLN A 240 21.04 9.47 -28.28
N ILE A 241 19.72 9.66 -28.22
CA ILE A 241 18.73 8.58 -28.40
C ILE A 241 18.82 8.02 -29.82
N ALA A 242 18.92 8.89 -30.83
CA ALA A 242 19.06 8.46 -32.21
C ALA A 242 20.33 7.63 -32.43
N GLN A 243 21.47 8.05 -31.86
CA GLN A 243 22.72 7.28 -31.91
C GLN A 243 22.58 5.92 -31.25
N THR A 244 21.94 5.84 -30.08
CA THR A 244 21.73 4.57 -29.39
C THR A 244 20.85 3.62 -30.21
N ILE A 245 19.75 4.10 -30.80
CA ILE A 245 18.87 3.27 -31.64
C ILE A 245 19.63 2.70 -32.85
N VAL A 246 20.45 3.53 -33.52
CA VAL A 246 21.29 3.09 -34.64
C VAL A 246 22.35 2.07 -34.18
N HIS A 247 23.00 2.32 -33.03
CA HIS A 247 24.01 1.42 -32.48
C HIS A 247 23.43 0.06 -32.07
N LEU A 248 22.20 0.04 -31.57
CA LEU A 248 21.46 -1.18 -31.23
C LEU A 248 20.97 -1.96 -32.46
N GLY A 249 21.14 -1.42 -33.66
CA GLY A 249 20.71 -2.05 -34.92
C GLY A 249 19.20 -2.15 -35.07
N LEU A 250 18.44 -1.28 -34.38
CA LEU A 250 16.99 -1.30 -34.43
C LEU A 250 16.49 -0.54 -35.66
N ASP A 251 15.62 -1.18 -36.43
CA ASP A 251 15.04 -0.59 -37.63
C ASP A 251 13.78 0.20 -37.29
N LEU A 252 13.86 1.53 -37.42
CA LEU A 252 12.71 2.43 -37.32
C LEU A 252 12.09 2.73 -38.70
N GLN A 253 12.38 1.95 -39.74
CA GLN A 253 11.84 2.18 -41.08
C GLN A 253 10.32 2.32 -41.06
N GLY A 254 9.86 3.42 -41.67
CA GLY A 254 8.45 3.79 -41.73
C GLY A 254 7.91 4.46 -40.47
N ILE A 255 8.65 4.54 -39.35
CA ILE A 255 8.20 5.25 -38.15
C ILE A 255 8.62 6.72 -38.24
N VAL A 256 7.66 7.62 -38.09
CA VAL A 256 7.94 9.06 -38.15
C VAL A 256 8.42 9.55 -36.79
N THR A 257 9.57 10.22 -36.77
CA THR A 257 10.14 10.81 -35.57
C THR A 257 10.18 12.33 -35.66
N LYS A 258 10.06 12.98 -34.50
CA LYS A 258 10.20 14.44 -34.31
C LYS A 258 11.04 14.75 -33.09
N ALA A 259 11.71 15.90 -33.12
CA ALA A 259 12.60 16.32 -32.04
C ALA A 259 11.82 16.68 -30.76
N ASN A 260 10.62 17.24 -30.88
CA ASN A 260 9.77 17.66 -29.77
C ASN A 260 8.28 17.38 -30.05
N LEU A 261 7.45 17.46 -29.01
CA LEU A 261 6.01 17.20 -29.08
C LEU A 261 5.27 18.22 -29.96
N ALA A 262 5.70 19.49 -29.99
CA ALA A 262 5.07 20.52 -30.80
C ALA A 262 5.18 20.23 -32.31
N ASP A 263 6.35 19.79 -32.78
CA ASP A 263 6.58 19.39 -34.17
C ASP A 263 5.80 18.12 -34.55
N ALA A 264 5.60 17.20 -33.59
CA ALA A 264 4.79 16.01 -33.78
C ALA A 264 3.30 16.36 -33.89
N LEU A 265 2.80 17.25 -33.03
CA LEU A 265 1.43 17.74 -33.08
C LEU A 265 1.17 18.51 -34.37
N ALA A 266 2.07 19.40 -34.78
CA ALA A 266 1.94 20.14 -36.05
C ALA A 266 1.84 19.20 -37.26
N LEU A 267 2.62 18.11 -37.27
CA LEU A 267 2.52 17.10 -38.31
C LEU A 267 1.21 16.32 -38.25
N ALA A 268 0.75 15.95 -37.04
CA ALA A 268 -0.50 15.22 -36.83
C ALA A 268 -1.72 16.05 -37.30
N LEU A 269 -1.76 17.34 -36.96
CA LEU A 269 -2.80 18.26 -37.42
C LEU A 269 -2.80 18.37 -38.95
N LYS A 270 -1.63 18.49 -39.58
CA LYS A 270 -1.52 18.53 -41.05
C LYS A 270 -2.06 17.26 -41.70
N ARG A 271 -1.84 16.08 -41.10
CA ARG A 271 -2.34 14.78 -41.61
C ARG A 271 -3.85 14.62 -41.46
N THR A 272 -4.42 15.18 -40.40
CA THR A 272 -5.87 15.20 -40.14
C THR A 272 -6.59 16.33 -40.89
N GLY A 273 -5.89 17.06 -41.78
CA GLY A 273 -6.47 18.15 -42.58
C GLY A 273 -6.69 19.45 -41.83
N VAL A 274 -6.13 19.60 -40.63
CA VAL A 274 -6.23 20.80 -39.78
C VAL A 274 -5.04 21.72 -40.03
N ALA A 275 -5.31 23.01 -40.30
CA ALA A 275 -4.30 24.05 -40.43
C ALA A 275 -4.37 25.03 -39.25
N VAL A 276 -3.23 25.36 -38.66
CA VAL A 276 -3.11 26.36 -37.59
C VAL A 276 -2.51 27.63 -38.19
N SER A 277 -3.26 28.73 -38.16
CA SER A 277 -2.80 30.07 -38.51
C SER A 277 -2.67 30.93 -37.26
N ARG A 278 -1.81 31.96 -37.30
CA ARG A 278 -1.87 33.01 -36.27
C ARG A 278 -3.17 33.78 -36.46
N ALA A 279 -3.85 34.07 -35.35
CA ALA A 279 -4.90 35.08 -35.36
C ALA A 279 -4.23 36.46 -35.48
N ASP A 280 -4.80 37.32 -36.32
CA ASP A 280 -4.33 38.70 -36.55
C ASP A 280 -4.43 39.56 -35.29
#